data_AF-A0A6A6LAH1-F1
#
_entry.id   AF-A0A6A6LAH1-F1
#
_cell.length_a   1.000
_cell.length_b   1.000
_cell.length_c   1.000
_cell.angle_alpha   90.00
_cell.angle_beta   90.00
_cell.angle_gamma   90.00
#
_symmetry.space_group_name_H-M   'P 1'
#
loop_
_entity.id
_entity.type
_entity.pdbx_description
1 polymer ?
#
loop_
_entity_poly.entity_id
_entity_poly.type
_entity_poly.pdbx_seq_one_letter_code
_entity_poly.pdbx_strand_id
1 'polypeptide(L)'
;MHDVLRELALSISEREIFCTVYDARLVTEASKARRFSILTANGDSESYRGMSQLRSLFVFVKHVCFPNTLLSKFKLLRVLDLEDARIEKLSDGLETLFNLRLEEDILHHIADLSHLGNLDLDNAFVGEELHFSGGFLKLRSLWLSNFLQLRLITIDKGTMPNIQLLCLASCKALNALPQGIESLAILQTLLLSSSSSRLVGSINDKESKDHSKVQHIPNIEIL
;
A
#
# COMPACT_ATOMS: atom_id res chain seq x y z
N MET A 1 -5.74 -21.43 -10.08
CA MET A 1 -5.41 -21.38 -11.53
C MET A 1 -5.03 -22.79 -11.96
N HIS A 2 -5.39 -23.22 -13.17
CA HIS A 2 -4.99 -24.53 -13.71
C HIS A 2 -3.59 -24.45 -14.30
N ASP A 3 -2.75 -25.48 -14.16
CA ASP A 3 -1.33 -25.45 -14.54
C ASP A 3 -1.13 -25.12 -16.03
N VAL A 4 -1.99 -25.64 -16.90
CA VAL A 4 -1.96 -25.33 -18.35
C VAL A 4 -2.18 -23.83 -18.62
N LEU A 5 -3.08 -23.18 -17.87
CA LEU A 5 -3.32 -21.74 -18.02
C LEU A 5 -2.15 -20.92 -17.47
N ARG A 6 -1.49 -21.41 -16.41
CA ARG A 6 -0.28 -20.81 -15.86
C ARG A 6 0.87 -20.83 -16.86
N GLU A 7 1.16 -21.98 -17.46
CA GLU A 7 2.23 -22.13 -18.46
C GLU A 7 1.97 -21.28 -19.71
N LEU A 8 0.72 -21.24 -20.18
CA LEU A 8 0.34 -20.38 -21.31
C LEU A 8 0.53 -18.89 -20.98
N ALA A 9 0.13 -18.46 -19.77
CA ALA A 9 0.31 -17.08 -19.34
C ALA A 9 1.79 -16.69 -19.22
N LEU A 10 2.64 -17.59 -18.72
CA LEU A 10 4.09 -17.39 -18.65
C LEU A 10 4.70 -17.24 -20.06
N SER A 11 4.35 -18.13 -20.99
CA SER A 11 4.83 -18.10 -22.37
C SER A 11 4.45 -16.81 -23.10
N ILE A 12 3.20 -16.34 -22.94
CA ILE A 12 2.76 -15.05 -23.51
C ILE A 12 3.52 -13.90 -22.86
N SER A 13 3.71 -13.94 -21.55
CA SER A 13 4.40 -12.90 -20.81
C SER A 13 5.86 -12.72 -21.22
N GLU A 14 6.58 -13.82 -21.46
CA GLU A 14 7.95 -13.80 -21.96
C GLU A 14 8.02 -13.21 -23.37
N ARG A 15 7.15 -13.66 -24.28
CA ARG A 15 7.12 -13.20 -25.68
C ARG A 15 6.83 -11.70 -25.78
N GLU A 16 5.94 -11.19 -24.94
CA GLU A 16 5.51 -9.79 -24.96
C GLU A 16 6.34 -8.90 -24.00
N ILE A 17 7.34 -9.46 -23.30
CA ILE A 17 8.15 -8.79 -22.27
C ILE A 17 7.26 -8.07 -21.24
N PHE A 18 6.13 -8.70 -20.93
CA PHE A 18 5.08 -8.09 -20.11
C PHE A 18 5.41 -8.22 -18.63
N CYS A 19 5.83 -9.41 -18.20
CA CYS A 19 6.29 -9.74 -16.86
C CYS A 19 7.50 -10.67 -16.92
N THR A 20 8.53 -10.39 -16.11
CA THR A 20 9.64 -11.30 -15.86
C THR A 20 9.48 -11.91 -14.47
N VAL A 21 9.46 -13.24 -14.41
CA VAL A 21 9.46 -14.02 -13.16
C VAL A 21 10.89 -14.37 -12.81
N TYR A 22 11.35 -13.91 -11.64
CA TYR A 22 12.65 -14.30 -11.10
C TYR A 22 12.50 -15.55 -10.22
N ASP A 23 12.89 -16.68 -10.78
CA ASP A 23 13.29 -17.90 -10.09
C ASP A 23 14.82 -17.96 -10.22
N ALA A 24 15.57 -18.14 -9.12
CA ALA A 24 17.03 -17.97 -8.98
C ALA A 24 17.92 -18.77 -9.95
N ARG A 25 17.31 -19.45 -10.91
CA ARG A 25 17.91 -20.17 -12.04
C ARG A 25 18.12 -19.29 -13.27
N LEU A 26 17.54 -18.09 -13.31
CA LEU A 26 17.60 -17.19 -14.47
C LEU A 26 18.56 -16.03 -14.21
N VAL A 27 19.67 -16.00 -14.96
CA VAL A 27 20.53 -14.83 -15.10
C VAL A 27 19.77 -13.81 -15.96
N THR A 28 19.17 -12.81 -15.33
CA THR A 28 18.42 -11.78 -16.08
C THR A 28 19.36 -10.71 -16.61
N GLU A 29 19.53 -10.67 -17.93
CA GLU A 29 20.01 -9.49 -18.66
C GLU A 29 19.12 -8.27 -18.35
N ALA A 30 19.60 -7.06 -18.67
CA ALA A 30 18.91 -5.80 -18.45
C ALA A 30 17.47 -5.80 -19.01
N SER A 31 16.49 -6.14 -18.15
CA SER A 31 15.11 -6.34 -18.56
C SER A 31 14.42 -5.00 -18.84
N LYS A 32 13.79 -4.89 -20.02
CA LYS A 32 12.87 -3.79 -20.37
C LYS A 32 11.46 -3.98 -19.77
N ALA A 33 11.24 -5.03 -18.98
CA ALA A 33 9.93 -5.36 -18.44
C ALA A 33 9.39 -4.23 -17.55
N ARG A 34 8.07 -4.06 -17.61
CA ARG A 34 7.34 -3.08 -16.80
C ARG A 34 6.78 -3.70 -15.52
N ARG A 35 6.67 -5.03 -15.46
CA ARG A 35 6.24 -5.79 -14.27
C ARG A 35 7.28 -6.86 -13.94
N PHE A 36 7.59 -7.01 -12.66
CA PHE A 36 8.58 -7.97 -12.17
C PHE A 36 8.03 -8.70 -10.95
N SER A 37 8.19 -10.02 -10.92
CA SER A 37 7.74 -10.86 -9.81
C SER A 37 8.88 -11.71 -9.28
N ILE A 38 9.18 -11.61 -7.98
CA ILE A 38 10.24 -12.36 -7.31
C ILE A 38 9.61 -13.54 -6.58
N LEU A 39 10.00 -14.76 -6.96
CA LEU A 39 9.41 -16.02 -6.48
C LEU A 39 10.39 -16.91 -5.70
N THR A 40 11.69 -16.59 -5.69
CA THR A 40 12.69 -17.29 -4.85
C THR A 40 13.75 -16.34 -4.27
N ALA A 41 14.17 -16.59 -3.04
CA ALA A 41 15.06 -15.75 -2.23
C ALA A 41 16.55 -16.12 -2.35
N ASN A 42 17.10 -16.25 -3.57
CA ASN A 42 18.53 -16.53 -3.77
C ASN A 42 19.18 -15.54 -4.77
N GLY A 43 18.75 -14.28 -4.78
CA GLY A 43 19.24 -13.28 -5.73
C GLY A 43 20.33 -12.38 -5.13
N ASP A 44 21.54 -12.46 -5.67
CA ASP A 44 22.57 -11.45 -5.43
C ASP A 44 22.14 -10.09 -6.02
N SER A 45 22.55 -9.00 -5.36
CA SER A 45 22.30 -7.58 -5.74
C SER A 45 22.58 -7.26 -7.22
N GLU A 46 23.45 -8.03 -7.87
CA GLU A 46 23.84 -7.94 -9.28
C GLU A 46 22.71 -8.35 -10.24
N SER A 47 21.74 -9.18 -9.80
CA SER A 47 20.68 -9.76 -10.64
C SER A 47 19.65 -8.73 -11.15
N TYR A 48 19.68 -7.51 -10.61
CA TYR A 48 18.65 -6.51 -10.84
C TYR A 48 19.11 -5.31 -11.70
N ARG A 49 20.24 -5.42 -12.40
CA ARG A 49 20.72 -4.37 -13.32
C ARG A 49 19.71 -4.15 -14.46
N GLY A 50 19.45 -2.87 -14.80
CA GLY A 50 18.74 -2.50 -16.03
C GLY A 50 17.23 -2.22 -15.90
N MET A 51 16.62 -2.43 -14.74
CA MET A 51 15.16 -2.28 -14.53
C MET A 51 14.68 -0.83 -14.31
N SER A 52 15.21 0.13 -15.07
CA SER A 52 14.81 1.55 -14.97
C SER A 52 13.36 1.82 -15.42
N GLN A 53 12.77 0.90 -16.16
CA GLN A 53 11.42 1.00 -16.71
C GLN A 53 10.35 0.28 -15.87
N LEU A 54 10.76 -0.29 -14.73
CA LEU A 54 9.88 -1.08 -13.89
C LEU A 54 8.79 -0.21 -13.27
N ARG A 55 7.53 -0.65 -13.37
CA ARG A 55 6.34 0.02 -12.85
C ARG A 55 5.61 -0.79 -11.80
N SER A 56 5.76 -2.10 -11.80
CA SER A 56 5.17 -2.98 -10.79
C SER A 56 6.16 -4.04 -10.34
N LEU A 57 6.37 -4.15 -9.04
CA LEU A 57 7.20 -5.18 -8.41
C LEU A 57 6.32 -5.98 -7.46
N PHE A 58 6.31 -7.30 -7.63
CA PHE A 58 5.62 -8.23 -6.74
C PHE A 58 6.66 -9.17 -6.12
N VAL A 59 6.54 -9.41 -4.84
CA VAL A 59 7.48 -10.23 -4.09
C VAL A 59 6.69 -11.27 -3.32
N PHE A 60 6.88 -12.54 -3.66
CA PHE A 60 6.10 -13.68 -3.15
C PHE A 60 6.95 -14.61 -2.29
N VAL A 61 7.95 -14.07 -1.60
CA VAL A 61 9.03 -14.84 -0.96
C VAL A 61 9.19 -14.48 0.50
N LYS A 62 9.09 -15.51 1.35
CA LYS A 62 9.30 -15.40 2.80
C LYS A 62 10.77 -15.07 3.09
N HIS A 63 10.99 -14.07 3.94
CA HIS A 63 12.32 -13.68 4.45
C HIS A 63 13.32 -13.16 3.40
N VAL A 64 12.87 -12.37 2.41
CA VAL A 64 13.83 -11.63 1.57
C VAL A 64 14.23 -10.32 2.23
N CYS A 65 15.53 -10.17 2.46
CA CYS A 65 16.14 -8.87 2.71
C CYS A 65 16.25 -8.12 1.38
N PHE A 66 15.41 -7.11 1.17
CA PHE A 66 15.59 -6.18 0.05
C PHE A 66 16.68 -5.18 0.41
N PRO A 67 17.81 -5.12 -0.32
CA PRO A 67 18.74 -4.03 -0.13
C PRO A 67 18.04 -2.73 -0.52
N ASN A 68 17.99 -1.77 0.40
CA ASN A 68 17.30 -0.49 0.22
C ASN A 68 17.75 0.26 -1.06
N THR A 69 18.97 -0.01 -1.52
CA THR A 69 19.55 0.53 -2.75
C THR A 69 18.94 -0.02 -4.05
N LEU A 70 18.10 -1.06 -3.97
CA LEU A 70 17.45 -1.66 -5.13
C LEU A 70 16.23 -0.86 -5.56
N LEU A 71 15.37 -0.49 -4.61
CA LEU A 71 14.14 0.27 -4.89
C LEU A 71 14.46 1.67 -5.46
N SER A 72 15.59 2.25 -5.08
CA SER A 72 16.01 3.58 -5.58
C SER A 72 16.36 3.57 -7.07
N LYS A 73 16.62 2.39 -7.64
CA LYS A 73 16.86 2.22 -9.08
C LYS A 73 15.55 2.22 -9.89
N PHE A 74 14.40 1.97 -9.25
CA PHE A 74 13.09 1.85 -9.90
C PHE A 74 12.33 3.18 -9.92
N LYS A 75 12.86 4.16 -10.65
CA LYS A 75 12.32 5.53 -10.70
C LYS A 75 10.88 5.64 -11.24
N LEU A 76 10.37 4.59 -11.88
CA LEU A 76 9.02 4.56 -12.45
C LEU A 76 8.10 3.59 -11.70
N LEU A 77 8.53 3.05 -10.56
CA LEU A 77 7.76 2.08 -9.78
C LEU A 77 6.51 2.75 -9.21
N ARG A 78 5.35 2.14 -9.46
CA ARG A 78 4.05 2.60 -8.97
C ARG A 78 3.33 1.56 -8.13
N VAL A 79 3.66 0.28 -8.31
CA VAL A 79 3.05 -0.85 -7.60
C VAL A 79 4.18 -1.62 -6.95
N LEU A 80 4.10 -1.84 -5.65
CA LEU A 80 5.05 -2.61 -4.87
C LEU A 80 4.27 -3.50 -3.93
N ASP A 81 4.16 -4.77 -4.30
CA ASP A 81 3.54 -5.81 -3.51
C ASP A 81 4.67 -6.61 -2.83
N LEU A 82 4.57 -6.70 -1.51
CA LEU A 82 5.57 -7.28 -0.62
C LEU A 82 4.88 -8.30 0.27
N GLU A 83 4.55 -9.46 -0.30
CA GLU A 83 3.98 -10.56 0.45
C GLU A 83 5.08 -11.23 1.29
N ASP A 84 4.96 -11.16 2.62
CA ASP A 84 5.84 -11.80 3.61
C ASP A 84 7.33 -11.35 3.56
N ALA A 85 7.62 -10.19 2.97
CA ALA A 85 8.97 -9.63 2.88
C ALA A 85 9.31 -8.75 4.09
N ARG A 86 10.51 -8.93 4.66
CA ARG A 86 11.05 -8.04 5.70
C ARG A 86 11.84 -6.92 5.05
N ILE A 87 11.40 -5.68 5.23
CA ILE A 87 12.12 -4.52 4.74
C ILE A 87 12.65 -3.71 5.92
N GLU A 88 13.96 -3.52 5.94
CA GLU A 88 14.63 -2.72 6.98
C GLU A 88 14.57 -1.22 6.70
N LYS A 89 14.46 -0.79 5.42
CA LYS A 89 14.15 0.60 5.04
C LYS A 89 13.85 0.76 3.53
N LEU A 90 12.85 1.55 3.16
CA LEU A 90 12.59 1.86 1.74
C LEU A 90 13.35 3.12 1.31
N SER A 91 13.68 3.20 0.02
CA SER A 91 14.35 4.37 -0.57
C SER A 91 13.36 5.43 -1.03
N ASP A 92 13.76 6.70 -0.91
CA ASP A 92 12.90 7.89 -1.03
C ASP A 92 12.19 8.13 -2.39
N GLY A 93 12.41 7.31 -3.42
CA GLY A 93 11.95 7.57 -4.79
C GLY A 93 10.57 7.01 -5.18
N LEU A 94 9.80 6.45 -4.25
CA LEU A 94 8.53 5.79 -4.57
C LEU A 94 7.36 6.76 -4.45
N GLU A 95 6.69 7.04 -5.58
CA GLU A 95 5.53 7.93 -5.62
C GLU A 95 4.21 7.25 -5.24
N THR A 96 4.12 5.93 -5.41
CA THR A 96 2.91 5.18 -5.14
C THR A 96 3.22 3.76 -4.68
N LEU A 97 2.49 3.29 -3.68
CA LEU A 97 2.55 1.93 -3.15
C LEU A 97 1.13 1.34 -3.12
N PHE A 98 0.96 0.11 -3.61
CA PHE A 98 -0.29 -0.65 -3.58
C PHE A 98 -0.03 -2.06 -3.08
N ASN A 99 -0.98 -2.64 -2.35
CA ASN A 99 -0.98 -4.03 -1.89
C ASN A 99 0.22 -4.41 -1.01
N LEU A 100 0.60 -3.53 -0.08
CA LEU A 100 1.60 -3.88 0.92
C LEU A 100 1.01 -4.85 1.95
N ARG A 101 1.80 -5.83 2.42
CA ARG A 101 1.51 -6.53 3.67
C ARG A 101 2.34 -5.90 4.79
N LEU A 102 1.66 -5.40 5.81
CA LEU A 102 2.25 -4.63 6.91
C LEU A 102 2.43 -5.52 8.14
N GLU A 103 3.65 -5.55 8.66
CA GLU A 103 3.88 -5.62 10.11
C GLU A 103 3.79 -4.17 10.65
N GLU A 104 3.41 -3.95 11.92
CA GLU A 104 3.36 -2.60 12.50
C GLU A 104 4.67 -1.82 12.29
N ASP A 105 5.80 -2.54 12.32
CA ASP A 105 7.13 -2.01 12.10
C ASP A 105 7.39 -1.56 10.64
N ILE A 106 6.54 -1.86 9.67
CA ILE A 106 6.79 -1.43 8.28
C ILE A 106 6.24 -0.02 8.02
N LEU A 107 5.19 0.40 8.73
CA LEU A 107 4.57 1.71 8.52
C LEU A 107 5.56 2.85 8.78
N HIS A 108 6.40 2.73 9.80
CA HIS A 108 7.39 3.76 10.10
C HIS A 108 8.48 3.85 9.03
N HIS A 109 8.79 2.75 8.33
CA HIS A 109 9.77 2.74 7.23
C HIS A 109 9.25 3.36 5.94
N ILE A 110 7.93 3.33 5.69
CA ILE A 110 7.33 4.00 4.52
C ILE A 110 6.90 5.44 4.82
N ALA A 111 6.76 5.81 6.09
CA ALA A 111 6.36 7.15 6.51
C ALA A 111 7.31 8.21 5.94
N ASP A 112 8.63 7.97 5.97
CA ASP A 112 9.64 8.94 5.55
C ASP A 112 9.84 9.06 4.02
N LEU A 113 9.04 8.34 3.22
CA LEU A 113 9.18 8.36 1.77
C LEU A 113 8.77 9.72 1.19
N SER A 114 9.79 10.50 0.83
CA SER A 114 9.66 11.91 0.42
C SER A 114 8.82 12.17 -0.83
N HIS A 115 8.48 11.13 -1.59
CA HIS A 115 7.68 11.22 -2.82
C HIS A 115 6.33 10.49 -2.74
N LEU A 116 6.03 9.77 -1.65
CA LEU A 116 4.84 8.93 -1.54
C LEU A 116 3.56 9.78 -1.56
N GLY A 117 2.86 9.79 -2.70
CA GLY A 117 1.62 10.52 -2.92
C GLY A 117 0.37 9.65 -2.74
N ASN A 118 0.49 8.35 -2.99
CA ASN A 118 -0.64 7.42 -2.98
C ASN A 118 -0.24 6.13 -2.26
N LEU A 119 -1.03 5.74 -1.27
CA LEU A 119 -0.86 4.51 -0.51
C LEU A 119 -2.17 3.72 -0.55
N ASP A 120 -2.11 2.50 -1.03
CA ASP A 120 -3.22 1.57 -1.04
C ASP A 120 -2.82 0.27 -0.33
N LEU A 121 -3.60 -0.06 0.68
CA LEU A 121 -3.40 -1.19 1.56
C LEU A 121 -4.64 -2.06 1.43
N ASP A 122 -4.50 -3.22 0.79
CA ASP A 122 -5.58 -4.18 0.61
C ASP A 122 -5.25 -5.47 1.37
N ASN A 123 -6.05 -5.82 2.37
CA ASN A 123 -5.83 -6.96 3.26
C ASN A 123 -4.38 -7.00 3.81
N ALA A 124 -3.85 -5.80 4.04
CA ALA A 124 -2.43 -5.56 4.30
C ALA A 124 -2.02 -6.01 5.70
N PHE A 125 -2.92 -5.96 6.67
CA PHE A 125 -2.62 -6.09 8.08
C PHE A 125 -3.62 -7.04 8.74
N VAL A 126 -3.12 -7.90 9.61
CA VAL A 126 -3.94 -8.92 10.31
C VAL A 126 -4.30 -8.47 11.74
N GLY A 127 -3.75 -7.37 12.24
CA GLY A 127 -4.04 -6.88 13.60
C GLY A 127 -5.32 -6.04 13.72
N GLU A 128 -5.63 -5.66 14.95
CA GLU A 128 -6.84 -4.91 15.29
C GLU A 128 -6.65 -3.39 15.27
N GLU A 129 -5.41 -2.90 15.35
CA GLU A 129 -5.10 -1.47 15.47
C GLU A 129 -4.06 -1.05 14.42
N LEU A 130 -4.34 0.04 13.71
CA LEU A 130 -3.42 0.61 12.73
C LEU A 130 -3.04 2.02 13.14
N HIS A 131 -1.77 2.23 13.44
CA HIS A 131 -1.24 3.53 13.88
C HIS A 131 -0.40 4.18 12.79
N PHE A 132 -0.89 5.29 12.25
CA PHE A 132 -0.13 6.20 11.41
C PHE A 132 0.58 7.23 12.29
N SER A 133 1.87 7.01 12.49
CA SER A 133 2.82 7.96 13.04
C SER A 133 3.91 8.28 12.01
N GLY A 134 4.53 9.46 12.10
CA GLY A 134 5.67 9.83 11.26
C GLY A 134 5.35 10.66 10.00
N GLY A 135 6.25 10.65 9.01
CA GLY A 135 6.43 11.69 8.00
C GLY A 135 5.76 11.52 6.64
N PHE A 136 4.48 11.09 6.55
CA PHE A 136 3.71 10.97 5.29
C PHE A 136 3.39 12.34 4.64
N LEU A 137 4.40 13.20 4.50
CA LEU A 137 4.31 14.62 4.18
C LEU A 137 3.84 14.88 2.75
N LYS A 138 3.97 13.92 1.83
CA LYS A 138 3.49 14.05 0.44
C LYS A 138 2.22 13.26 0.16
N LEU A 139 1.72 12.47 1.12
CA LEU A 139 0.59 11.59 0.89
C LEU A 139 -0.68 12.40 0.61
N ARG A 140 -1.33 12.10 -0.52
CA ARG A 140 -2.57 12.72 -1.01
C ARG A 140 -3.74 11.76 -0.99
N SER A 141 -3.50 10.47 -1.17
CA SER A 141 -4.57 9.47 -1.16
C SER A 141 -4.17 8.24 -0.35
N LEU A 142 -5.06 7.86 0.57
CA LEU A 142 -4.93 6.66 1.39
C LEU A 142 -6.16 5.76 1.16
N TRP A 143 -5.91 4.53 0.74
CA TRP A 143 -6.93 3.50 0.54
C TRP A 143 -6.66 2.37 1.51
N LEU A 144 -7.65 2.06 2.35
CA LEU A 144 -7.63 0.93 3.27
C LEU A 144 -8.78 0.00 2.91
N SER A 145 -8.45 -1.17 2.35
CA SER A 145 -9.40 -2.14 1.83
C SER A 145 -9.27 -3.49 2.53
N ASN A 146 -10.40 -4.15 2.77
CA ASN A 146 -10.49 -5.56 3.21
C ASN A 146 -9.78 -5.89 4.54
N PHE A 147 -9.76 -4.97 5.50
CA PHE A 147 -9.26 -5.24 6.85
C PHE A 147 -10.35 -5.86 7.72
N LEU A 148 -10.34 -7.19 7.84
CA LEU A 148 -11.40 -7.94 8.53
C LEU A 148 -11.42 -7.74 10.05
N GLN A 149 -10.25 -7.55 10.68
CA GLN A 149 -10.09 -7.47 12.14
C GLN A 149 -9.84 -6.05 12.65
N LEU A 150 -9.63 -5.08 11.75
CA LEU A 150 -9.27 -3.71 12.11
C LEU A 150 -10.43 -3.01 12.82
N ARG A 151 -10.16 -2.56 14.04
CA ARG A 151 -11.10 -1.95 14.98
C ARG A 151 -10.77 -0.51 15.31
N LEU A 152 -9.49 -0.14 15.22
CA LEU A 152 -9.01 1.19 15.52
C LEU A 152 -8.01 1.65 14.48
N ILE A 153 -8.16 2.89 14.03
CA ILE A 153 -7.14 3.60 13.26
C ILE A 153 -6.78 4.85 14.05
N THR A 154 -5.49 5.08 14.26
CA THR A 154 -4.97 6.27 14.94
C THR A 154 -4.08 7.03 13.98
N ILE A 155 -4.28 8.33 13.86
CA ILE A 155 -3.49 9.22 13.01
C ILE A 155 -2.93 10.34 13.89
N ASP A 156 -1.62 10.35 14.08
CA ASP A 156 -0.97 11.40 14.87
C ASP A 156 -1.08 12.75 14.14
N LYS A 157 -1.24 13.81 14.93
CA LYS A 157 -1.34 15.17 14.40
C LYS A 157 -0.08 15.52 13.59
N GLY A 158 -0.30 15.95 12.34
CA GLY A 158 0.79 16.35 11.44
C GLY A 158 1.41 15.22 10.62
N THR A 159 0.91 13.99 10.76
CA THR A 159 1.45 12.81 10.05
C THR A 159 1.26 12.90 8.52
N MET A 160 0.08 13.34 8.07
CA MET A 160 -0.27 13.41 6.64
C MET A 160 -0.93 14.75 6.29
N PRO A 161 -0.20 15.87 6.35
CA PRO A 161 -0.76 17.22 6.24
C PRO A 161 -1.33 17.53 4.83
N ASN A 162 -1.00 16.73 3.82
CA ASN A 162 -1.40 16.94 2.44
C ASN A 162 -2.48 15.96 1.93
N ILE A 163 -3.10 15.18 2.84
CA ILE A 163 -4.08 14.16 2.46
C ILE A 163 -5.37 14.78 1.93
N GLN A 164 -5.83 14.31 0.77
CA GLN A 164 -7.02 14.80 0.07
C GLN A 164 -8.12 13.74 -0.03
N LEU A 165 -7.75 12.46 -0.06
CA LEU A 165 -8.68 11.34 -0.14
C LEU A 165 -8.34 10.29 0.91
N LEU A 166 -9.34 9.91 1.70
CA LEU A 166 -9.31 8.77 2.60
C LEU A 166 -10.44 7.82 2.22
N CYS A 167 -10.09 6.60 1.83
CA CYS A 167 -11.03 5.53 1.52
C CYS A 167 -10.92 4.40 2.55
N LEU A 168 -12.06 4.03 3.13
CA LEU A 168 -12.21 2.87 4.01
C LEU A 168 -13.22 1.91 3.34
N ALA A 169 -12.71 0.83 2.77
CA ALA A 169 -13.51 -0.17 2.06
C ALA A 169 -13.46 -1.51 2.77
N SER A 170 -14.62 -2.12 3.03
CA SER A 170 -14.72 -3.45 3.63
C SER A 170 -14.06 -3.60 5.01
N CYS A 171 -13.93 -2.51 5.78
CA CYS A 171 -13.43 -2.50 7.17
C CYS A 171 -14.56 -2.79 8.18
N LYS A 172 -15.07 -4.02 8.18
CA LYS A 172 -16.33 -4.37 8.88
C LYS A 172 -16.26 -4.31 10.41
N ALA A 173 -15.08 -4.50 11.00
CA ALA A 173 -14.88 -4.44 12.45
C ALA A 173 -14.66 -3.00 12.97
N LEU A 174 -14.42 -2.03 12.07
CA LEU A 174 -14.19 -0.64 12.39
C LEU A 174 -15.51 0.06 12.70
N ASN A 175 -15.75 0.36 13.98
CA ASN A 175 -17.03 0.92 14.46
C ASN A 175 -16.99 2.42 14.75
N ALA A 176 -15.82 3.05 14.64
CA ALA A 176 -15.61 4.47 14.89
C ALA A 176 -14.66 5.06 13.84
N LEU A 177 -14.72 6.37 13.64
CA LEU A 177 -13.81 7.06 12.74
C LEU A 177 -12.35 6.93 13.21
N PRO A 178 -11.37 7.02 12.28
CA PRO A 178 -9.97 7.16 12.65
C PRO A 178 -9.79 8.28 13.69
N GLN A 179 -9.10 7.97 14.78
CA GLN A 179 -8.71 8.97 15.77
C GLN A 179 -7.74 9.95 15.12
N GLY A 180 -7.99 11.25 15.29
CA GLY A 180 -7.18 12.29 14.65
C GLY A 180 -7.62 12.63 13.22
N ILE A 181 -8.73 12.09 12.71
CA ILE A 181 -9.30 12.48 11.41
C ILE A 181 -9.60 13.99 11.36
N GLU A 182 -9.96 14.60 12.50
CA GLU A 182 -10.16 16.04 12.65
C GLU A 182 -8.90 16.88 12.41
N SER A 183 -7.72 16.26 12.45
CA SER A 183 -6.45 16.93 12.14
C SER A 183 -6.15 17.01 10.64
N LEU A 184 -6.91 16.29 9.81
CA LEU A 184 -6.74 16.22 8.36
C LEU A 184 -7.43 17.41 7.68
N ALA A 185 -7.00 18.62 8.02
CA ALA A 185 -7.71 19.86 7.73
C ALA A 185 -8.02 20.13 6.24
N ILE A 186 -7.28 19.52 5.31
CA ILE A 186 -7.47 19.70 3.87
C ILE A 186 -8.15 18.51 3.17
N LEU A 187 -8.60 17.51 3.95
CA LEU A 187 -9.25 16.30 3.43
C LEU A 187 -10.51 16.67 2.64
N GLN A 188 -10.52 16.30 1.36
CA GLN A 188 -11.60 16.65 0.42
C GLN A 188 -12.67 15.57 0.35
N THR A 189 -12.27 14.31 0.53
CA THR A 189 -13.14 13.16 0.32
C THR A 189 -12.89 12.09 1.37
N LEU A 190 -13.96 11.70 2.06
CA LEU A 190 -14.04 10.49 2.86
C LEU A 190 -14.97 9.51 2.16
N LEU A 191 -14.44 8.40 1.69
CA LEU A 191 -15.21 7.34 1.03
C LEU A 191 -15.32 6.14 1.97
N LEU A 192 -16.55 5.72 2.23
CA LEU A 192 -16.88 4.57 3.07
C LEU A 192 -17.63 3.57 2.20
N SER A 193 -17.01 2.42 1.91
CA SER A 193 -17.68 1.35 1.17
C SER A 193 -17.77 0.09 2.01
N SER A 194 -18.92 -0.57 2.01
CA SER A 194 -19.11 -1.83 2.76
C SER A 194 -18.64 -1.74 4.24
N SER A 195 -18.81 -0.56 4.84
CA SER A 195 -18.37 -0.24 6.20
C SER A 195 -19.37 -0.71 7.26
N SER A 196 -18.98 -0.71 8.53
CA SER A 196 -19.89 -1.10 9.61
C SER A 196 -21.08 -0.13 9.70
N SER A 197 -22.28 -0.66 9.96
CA SER A 197 -23.48 0.16 10.15
C SER A 197 -23.37 1.08 11.36
N ARG A 198 -22.54 0.73 12.36
CA ARG A 198 -22.27 1.59 13.52
C ARG A 198 -21.48 2.83 13.13
N LEU A 199 -20.41 2.67 12.33
CA LEU A 199 -19.62 3.79 11.83
C LEU A 199 -20.46 4.73 10.97
N VAL A 200 -21.21 4.17 10.02
CA VAL A 200 -22.11 4.95 9.16
C VAL A 200 -23.19 5.66 9.99
N GLY A 201 -23.73 4.98 11.00
CA GLY A 201 -24.68 5.57 11.94
C GLY A 201 -24.08 6.72 12.74
N SER A 202 -22.85 6.57 13.25
CA SER A 202 -22.19 7.60 14.07
C SER A 202 -21.82 8.86 13.30
N ILE A 203 -21.64 8.76 11.98
CA ILE A 203 -21.38 9.91 11.10
C ILE A 203 -22.68 10.65 10.76
N ASN A 204 -23.79 9.92 10.58
CA ASN A 204 -25.09 10.50 10.23
C ASN A 204 -25.86 11.06 11.44
N ASP A 205 -25.57 10.58 12.64
CA ASP A 205 -26.15 11.07 13.88
C ASP A 205 -25.54 12.40 14.32
N LYS A 206 -26.32 13.49 14.26
CA LYS A 206 -25.87 14.85 14.60
C LYS A 206 -25.43 15.01 16.06
N GLU A 207 -25.89 14.14 16.96
CA GLU A 207 -25.53 14.19 18.38
C GLU A 207 -24.29 13.34 18.69
N SER A 208 -23.82 12.54 17.72
CA SER A 208 -22.63 11.71 17.86
C SER A 208 -21.34 12.54 17.87
N LYS A 209 -20.39 12.10 18.68
CA LYS A 209 -19.02 12.65 18.72
C LYS A 209 -18.27 12.48 17.40
N ASP A 210 -18.64 11.51 16.58
CA ASP A 210 -18.01 11.28 15.28
C ASP A 210 -18.51 12.24 14.21
N HIS A 211 -19.77 12.69 14.31
CA HIS A 211 -20.33 13.65 13.36
C HIS A 211 -19.57 14.97 13.35
N SER A 212 -19.21 15.51 14.52
CA SER A 212 -18.45 16.77 14.62
C SER A 212 -17.03 16.66 14.04
N LYS A 213 -16.43 15.47 14.04
CA LYS A 213 -15.06 15.26 13.52
C LYS A 213 -14.99 15.39 12.00
N VAL A 214 -16.07 15.12 11.26
CA VAL A 214 -16.06 15.09 9.79
C VAL A 214 -16.72 16.30 9.14
N GLN A 215 -17.18 17.28 9.92
CA GLN A 215 -17.85 18.49 9.37
C GLN A 215 -16.96 19.34 8.47
N HIS A 216 -15.65 19.21 8.59
CA HIS A 216 -14.68 19.92 7.76
C HIS A 216 -14.47 19.25 6.39
N ILE A 217 -14.99 18.04 6.18
CA ILE A 217 -14.80 17.25 4.95
C ILE A 217 -15.94 17.57 3.97
N PRO A 218 -15.66 18.15 2.79
CA PRO A 218 -16.70 18.59 1.85
C PRO A 218 -17.51 17.44 1.23
N ASN A 219 -16.86 16.31 0.94
CA ASN A 219 -17.50 15.18 0.28
C ASN A 219 -17.37 13.91 1.14
N ILE A 220 -18.50 13.40 1.61
CA ILE A 220 -18.59 12.12 2.31
C ILE A 220 -19.46 11.20 1.48
N GLU A 221 -18.87 10.14 0.93
CA GLU A 221 -19.56 9.16 0.09
C GLU A 221 -19.69 7.84 0.85
N ILE A 222 -20.91 7.32 0.92
CA ILE A 222 -21.21 6.03 1.54
C ILE A 222 -21.80 5.12 0.46
N LEU A 223 -21.07 4.05 0.12
CA LEU A 223 -21.34 3.13 -1.01
C LEU A 223 -21.63 1.69 -0.56
#